data_AF-A0A524JC63-F1
#
_entry.id   AF-A0A524JC63-F1
#
_cell.length_a   1.000
_cell.length_b   1.000
_cell.length_c   1.000
_cell.angle_alpha   90.00
_cell.angle_beta   90.00
_cell.angle_gamma   90.00
#
_symmetry.space_group_name_H-M   'P 1'
#
loop_
_entity.id
_entity.type
_entity.pdbx_description
1 polymer ?
#
loop_
_entity_poly.entity_id
_entity_poly.type
_entity_poly.pdbx_seq_one_letter_code
_entity_poly.pdbx_strand_id
1 'polypeptide(L)'
;MWVVRLTDKQLDVLKALLRSEDRLGPALSRALESLELARWDELPDAELPWAEITEIAAGQGVSEADVVWDLCGRRARHRSADGKRSERRKMARPG
;
A
#
# COMPACT_ATOMS: atom_id res chain seq x y z
N MET A 1 -11.36 9.36 3.76
CA MET A 1 -11.27 7.89 3.53
C MET A 1 -11.33 7.22 4.89
N TRP A 2 -12.24 6.27 5.10
CA TRP A 2 -12.41 5.62 6.40
C TRP A 2 -11.67 4.28 6.38
N VAL A 3 -10.89 4.01 7.41
CA VAL A 3 -10.18 2.74 7.60
C VAL A 3 -10.83 2.02 8.77
N VAL A 4 -11.25 0.78 8.56
CA VAL A 4 -11.81 -0.07 9.61
C VAL A 4 -10.82 -1.19 9.88
N ARG A 5 -10.40 -1.33 11.14
CA ARG A 5 -9.53 -2.44 11.57
C ARG A 5 -10.41 -3.62 11.97
N LEU A 6 -10.29 -4.73 11.25
CA LEU A 6 -10.94 -5.99 11.58
C LEU A 6 -9.92 -6.91 12.26
N THR A 7 -10.40 -7.68 13.24
CA THR A 7 -9.67 -8.88 13.72
C THR A 7 -9.77 -9.99 12.68
N ASP A 8 -8.88 -11.00 12.75
CA ASP A 8 -8.88 -12.13 11.80
C ASP A 8 -10.24 -12.83 11.75
N LYS A 9 -10.85 -13.05 12.92
CA LYS A 9 -12.19 -13.62 13.03
C LYS A 9 -13.26 -12.76 12.36
N GLN A 10 -13.18 -11.43 12.51
CA GLN A 10 -14.13 -10.52 11.85
C GLN A 10 -13.93 -10.50 10.33
N LEU A 11 -12.69 -10.58 9.87
CA LEU A 11 -12.36 -10.67 8.46
C LEU A 11 -12.86 -11.99 7.84
N ASP A 12 -12.69 -13.11 8.54
CA ASP A 12 -13.17 -14.42 8.09
C ASP A 12 -14.70 -14.46 8.01
N VAL A 13 -15.39 -13.92 9.01
CA VAL A 13 -16.86 -13.80 9.00
C VAL A 13 -17.31 -12.92 7.83
N LEU A 14 -16.64 -11.79 7.58
CA LEU A 14 -16.97 -10.92 6.45
C LEU A 14 -16.79 -11.63 5.11
N LYS A 15 -15.68 -12.36 4.93
CA LYS A 15 -15.44 -13.17 3.73
C LYS A 15 -16.53 -14.23 3.55
N ALA A 16 -16.92 -14.92 4.62
CA ALA A 16 -17.98 -15.92 4.58
C ALA A 16 -19.35 -15.31 4.23
N LEU A 17 -19.69 -14.15 4.80
CA LEU A 17 -20.92 -13.43 4.49
C LEU A 17 -20.97 -13.01 3.02
N LEU A 18 -19.88 -12.45 2.49
CA LEU A 18 -19.80 -12.09 1.08
C LEU A 18 -20.00 -13.33 0.19
N ARG A 19 -19.36 -14.46 0.50
CA ARG A 19 -19.53 -15.71 -0.27
C ARG A 19 -20.93 -16.30 -0.20
N SER A 20 -21.69 -16.03 0.87
CA SER A 20 -23.06 -16.52 1.01
C SER A 20 -24.10 -15.72 0.20
N GLU A 21 -23.69 -14.59 -0.36
CA GLU A 21 -24.57 -13.74 -1.16
C GLU A 21 -24.69 -14.26 -2.60
N ASP A 22 -25.90 -14.64 -3.02
CA ASP A 22 -26.18 -15.21 -4.34
C ASP A 22 -25.86 -14.25 -5.51
N ARG A 23 -25.84 -12.93 -5.26
CA ARG A 23 -25.56 -11.91 -6.27
C ARG A 23 -24.58 -10.85 -5.75
N LEU A 24 -23.31 -11.23 -5.65
CA LEU A 24 -22.24 -10.26 -5.47
C LEU A 24 -22.06 -9.39 -6.72
N GLY A 25 -22.34 -8.10 -6.60
CA GLY A 25 -22.02 -7.14 -7.66
C GLY A 25 -20.51 -7.07 -7.94
N PRO A 26 -20.09 -6.53 -9.10
CA PRO A 26 -18.69 -6.51 -9.53
C PRO A 26 -17.74 -5.86 -8.50
N ALA A 27 -18.19 -4.82 -7.81
CA ALA A 27 -17.40 -4.13 -6.80
C ALA A 27 -17.10 -5.04 -5.58
N LEU A 28 -18.10 -5.76 -5.08
CA LEU A 28 -17.93 -6.65 -3.92
C LEU A 28 -17.15 -7.91 -4.28
N SER A 29 -17.32 -8.42 -5.51
CA SER A 29 -16.52 -9.53 -6.02
C SER A 29 -15.03 -9.16 -6.08
N ARG A 30 -14.69 -7.97 -6.61
CA ARG A 30 -13.31 -7.47 -6.63
C ARG A 30 -12.75 -7.18 -5.24
N ALA A 31 -13.60 -6.69 -4.33
CA ALA A 31 -13.21 -6.48 -2.94
C ALA A 31 -12.85 -7.83 -2.27
N LEU A 32 -13.68 -8.86 -2.46
CA LEU A 32 -13.42 -10.21 -1.93
C LEU A 32 -12.11 -10.79 -2.48
N GLU A 33 -11.90 -10.72 -3.79
CA GLU A 33 -10.65 -11.15 -4.44
C GLU A 33 -9.43 -10.42 -3.86
N SER A 34 -9.55 -9.11 -3.65
CA SER A 34 -8.48 -8.31 -3.04
C SER A 34 -8.20 -8.73 -1.59
N LEU A 35 -9.23 -9.06 -0.82
CA LEU A 35 -9.10 -9.55 0.56
C LEU A 35 -8.49 -10.96 0.64
N GLU A 36 -8.65 -11.78 -0.40
CA GLU A 36 -8.04 -13.12 -0.50
C GLU A 36 -6.56 -13.05 -0.92
N LEU A 37 -6.23 -12.12 -1.82
CA LEU A 37 -4.86 -11.93 -2.31
C LEU A 37 -3.96 -11.18 -1.33
N ALA A 38 -4.56 -10.43 -0.40
CA ALA A 38 -3.78 -9.60 0.50
C ALA A 38 -3.11 -10.44 1.60
N ARG A 39 -1.79 -10.57 1.51
CA ARG A 39 -0.93 -11.23 2.51
C ARG A 39 -0.54 -10.24 3.61
N TRP A 40 -1.53 -9.78 4.37
CA TRP A 40 -1.29 -8.83 5.46
C TRP A 40 -0.40 -9.44 6.55
N ASP A 41 -0.43 -10.77 6.74
CA ASP A 41 0.39 -11.49 7.72
C ASP A 41 1.89 -11.52 7.42
N GLU A 42 2.29 -11.24 6.18
CA GLU A 42 3.69 -11.26 5.76
C GLU A 42 4.27 -9.87 5.53
N LEU A 43 3.50 -8.83 5.85
CA LEU A 43 4.04 -7.49 5.82
C LEU A 43 4.96 -7.32 7.03
N PRO A 44 6.21 -6.88 6.82
CA PRO A 44 7.09 -6.59 7.94
C PRO A 44 6.46 -5.50 8.81
N ASP A 45 6.75 -5.54 10.11
CA ASP A 45 6.42 -4.44 11.00
C ASP A 45 6.99 -3.15 10.40
N ALA A 46 6.08 -2.22 10.08
CA ALA A 46 6.44 -1.01 9.38
C ALA A 46 7.14 -0.06 10.36
N GLU A 47 8.47 -0.17 10.44
CA GLU A 47 9.29 0.83 11.12
C GLU A 47 9.36 2.09 10.26
N LEU A 48 8.59 3.10 10.67
CA LEU A 48 8.68 4.44 10.12
C LEU A 48 9.66 5.27 10.95
N PRO A 49 10.45 6.17 10.33
CA PRO A 49 11.34 7.08 11.04
C PRO A 49 10.51 8.20 11.69
N TRP A 50 9.77 7.87 12.74
CA TRP A 50 8.79 8.76 13.37
C TRP A 50 9.39 10.09 13.81
N ALA A 51 10.63 10.11 14.31
CA ALA A 51 11.32 11.34 14.67
C ALA A 51 11.44 12.32 13.48
N GLU A 52 11.87 11.81 12.31
CA GLU A 52 11.98 12.61 11.09
C GLU A 52 10.61 13.05 10.57
N ILE A 53 9.60 12.17 10.67
CA ILE A 53 8.22 12.46 10.26
C ILE A 53 7.65 13.61 11.10
N THR A 54 7.82 13.56 12.43
CA THR A 54 7.34 14.60 13.35
C THR A 54 8.04 15.94 13.08
N GLU A 55 9.36 15.95 12.84
CA GLU A 55 10.09 17.18 12.51
C GLU A 55 9.62 17.80 11.19
N ILE A 56 9.44 16.99 10.15
CA ILE A 56 8.94 17.46 8.85
C ILE A 56 7.51 18.00 8.99
N ALA A 57 6.63 17.27 9.70
CA ALA A 57 5.25 17.68 9.93
C ALA A 57 5.18 19.03 10.65
N ALA A 58 5.97 19.20 11.71
CA ALA A 58 6.06 20.47 12.45
C ALA A 58 6.64 21.60 11.60
N GLY A 59 7.70 21.35 10.82
CA GLY A 59 8.34 22.35 9.96
C GLY A 59 7.47 22.82 8.80
N GLN A 60 6.54 21.96 8.33
CA GLN A 60 5.63 22.27 7.22
C GLN A 60 4.21 22.65 7.65
N GLY A 61 3.87 22.46 8.94
CA GLY A 61 2.52 22.71 9.46
C GLY A 61 1.47 21.75 8.90
N VAL A 62 1.84 20.51 8.60
CA VAL A 62 0.96 19.46 8.05
C VAL A 62 0.83 18.30 9.02
N SER A 63 -0.08 17.36 8.76
CA SER A 63 -0.20 16.17 9.61
C SER A 63 0.92 15.16 9.32
N GLU A 64 1.30 14.39 10.33
CA GLU A 64 2.26 13.28 10.18
C GLU A 64 1.78 12.26 9.12
N ALA A 65 0.45 12.06 8.99
CA ALA A 65 -0.13 11.21 7.97
C ALA A 65 0.16 11.72 6.54
N ASP A 66 0.13 13.04 6.31
CA ASP A 66 0.46 13.64 5.02
C ASP A 66 1.94 13.42 4.68
N VAL A 67 2.82 13.53 5.68
CA VAL A 67 4.26 13.28 5.52
C VAL A 67 4.53 11.81 5.18
N VAL A 68 3.89 10.88 5.90
CA VAL A 68 3.97 9.43 5.63
C VAL A 68 3.51 9.12 4.21
N TRP A 69 2.41 9.73 3.76
CA TRP A 69 1.88 9.54 2.42
C TRP A 69 2.86 10.02 1.34
N ASP A 70 3.46 11.20 1.53
CA ASP A 70 4.44 11.77 0.61
C ASP A 70 5.74 10.94 0.53
N LEU A 71 6.24 10.48 1.68
CA LEU A 71 7.42 9.59 1.76
C LEU A 71 7.17 8.25 1.04
N CYS A 72 6.01 7.63 1.27
CA CYS A 72 5.60 6.41 0.59
C CYS A 72 5.49 6.61 -0.94
N GLY A 73 4.90 7.73 -1.37
CA GLY A 73 4.76 8.09 -2.78
C GLY A 73 6.08 8.42 -3.48
N ARG A 74 7.08 8.97 -2.77
CA ARG A 74 8.43 9.22 -3.31
C ARG A 74 9.23 7.92 -3.51
N ARG A 75 9.16 6.97 -2.57
CA ARG A 75 9.91 5.69 -2.65
C ARG A 75 9.46 4.80 -3.81
N ALA A 76 8.20 4.86 -4.22
CA ALA A 76 7.71 4.15 -5.41
C ALA A 76 8.28 4.75 -6.71
N ARG A 77 8.35 6.08 -6.82
CA ARG A 77 8.86 6.79 -8.00
C ARG A 77 10.38 6.59 -8.22
N HIS A 78 11.17 6.50 -7.14
CA HIS A 78 12.60 6.28 -7.26
C HIS A 78 12.96 4.88 -7.78
N ARG A 79 12.21 3.84 -7.35
CA ARG A 79 12.38 2.47 -7.87
C ARG A 79 12.08 2.35 -9.36
N SER A 80 11.07 3.07 -9.85
CA SER A 80 10.74 3.08 -11.30
C SER A 80 11.75 3.86 -12.15
N ALA A 81 12.47 4.82 -11.56
CA ALA A 81 13.48 5.61 -12.25
C ALA A 81 14.81 4.85 -12.41
N ASP A 82 15.23 4.08 -11.40
CA ASP A 82 16.48 3.29 -11.46
C ASP A 82 16.41 2.16 -12.49
N GLY A 83 15.25 1.48 -12.62
CA GLY A 83 15.05 0.46 -13.65
C GLY A 83 15.20 0.99 -15.08
N LYS A 84 14.61 2.17 -15.37
CA LYS A 84 14.68 2.81 -16.68
C LYS A 84 16.09 3.32 -17.03
N ARG A 85 16.89 3.71 -16.03
CA ARG A 85 18.25 4.22 -16.24
C ARG A 85 19.25 3.10 -16.55
N SER A 86 19.05 1.92 -15.95
CA SER A 86 19.83 0.71 -16.23
C SER A 86 19.60 0.19 -17.66
N GLU A 87 18.36 0.18 -18.11
CA GLU A 87 17.98 -0.33 -19.44
C GLU A 87 18.49 0.56 -20.59
N ARG A 88 18.41 1.89 -20.43
CA ARG A 88 18.98 2.85 -21.39
C ARG A 88 20.51 2.74 -21.51
N ARG A 89 21.21 2.39 -20.41
CA ARG A 89 22.67 2.18 -20.43
C ARG A 89 23.08 0.89 -21.13
N LYS A 90 22.24 -0.16 -21.10
CA LYS A 90 22.47 -1.39 -21.86
C LYS A 90 22.24 -1.21 -23.36
N MET A 91 21.22 -0.44 -23.75
CA MET A 91 20.95 -0.15 -25.17
C MET A 91 21.96 0.80 -25.83
N ALA A 92 22.68 1.62 -25.04
CA ALA A 92 23.65 2.59 -25.55
C ALA A 92 25.08 2.04 -25.76
N ARG A 93 25.31 0.73 -25.56
CA ARG A 93 26.56 0.06 -25.94
C ARG A 93 26.32 -0.87 -27.12
N PRO A 94 26.53 -0.42 -28.38
CA PRO A 94 26.74 -1.34 -29.47
C PRO A 94 28.13 -1.97 -29.29
N GLY A 95 28.16 -3.29 -29.13
CA GLY A 95 29.35 -4.11 -29.37
C GLY A 95 29.37 -4.52 -30.84
#